data_AF-A0A7S4AD33-F1
#
_entry.id   AF-A0A7S4AD33-F1
#
_cell.length_a   1.000
_cell.length_b   1.000
_cell.length_c   1.000
_cell.angle_alpha   90.00
_cell.angle_beta   90.00
_cell.angle_gamma   90.00
#
_symmetry.space_group_name_H-M   'P 1'
#
loop_
_entity.id
_entity.type
_entity.pdbx_description
1 polymer ?
#
loop_
_entity_poly.entity_id
_entity_poly.type
_entity_poly.pdbx_seq_one_letter_code
_entity_poly.pdbx_strand_id
1 'polypeptide(L)'
;GQGWEPYRGRYSATTHTVPLSCADSELGDCLIFLPPLSAGRKYVLKSYEYSIGERDEAARFLERTTFGATTSEIDAFVADGNDHMDWVRSQMGLPITSHRKFFRERANNFHAETTWMGTLDFGPCEKGARYRKFVFVPKDVGRYLTISTSSIDANYRVLSVGGHIRSVIPGRVKLSVSATNKSVVPDGSYEICSVAAEVAI
;
A
#
# COMPACT_ATOMS: atom_id res chain seq x y z
N GLY A 1 0.00 26.51 16.76
CA GLY A 1 0.94 25.85 15.86
C GLY A 1 2.19 25.53 16.64
N GLN A 2 2.63 24.28 16.57
CA GLN A 2 3.93 23.87 17.11
C GLN A 2 5.04 24.58 16.30
N GLY A 3 6.19 24.83 16.92
CA GLY A 3 7.28 25.63 16.32
C GLY A 3 7.86 25.06 15.02
N TRP A 4 7.62 23.78 14.72
CA TRP A 4 8.07 23.11 13.50
C TRP A 4 7.14 23.28 12.30
N GLU A 5 5.96 23.87 12.49
CA GLU A 5 5.00 24.11 11.40
C GLU A 5 4.42 25.52 11.51
N PRO A 6 5.10 26.54 10.95
CA PRO A 6 4.61 27.91 10.98
C PRO A 6 3.32 28.01 10.16
N TYR A 7 2.19 28.07 10.86
CA TYR A 7 0.89 28.31 10.25
C TYR A 7 0.71 29.81 9.96
N ARG A 8 0.06 30.14 8.84
CA ARG A 8 -0.27 31.53 8.50
C ARG A 8 -1.20 32.12 9.57
N GLY A 9 -0.74 33.16 10.25
CA GLY A 9 -1.55 33.92 11.21
C GLY A 9 -2.58 34.82 10.53
N ARG A 10 -3.49 35.40 11.32
CA ARG A 10 -4.58 36.30 10.86
C ARG A 10 -4.12 37.47 9.98
N TYR A 11 -2.89 37.94 10.17
CA TYR A 11 -2.27 39.05 9.42
C TYR A 11 -1.39 38.61 8.23
N SER A 12 -1.47 37.32 7.85
CA SER A 12 -0.76 36.73 6.69
C SER A 12 -1.69 36.46 5.49
N ALA A 13 -2.99 36.70 5.63
CA ALA A 13 -3.97 36.58 4.56
C ALA A 13 -3.99 37.84 3.68
N THR A 14 -4.30 37.68 2.39
CA THR A 14 -4.35 38.72 1.34
C THR A 14 -5.26 39.92 1.66
N THR A 15 -6.19 39.78 2.61
CA THR A 15 -7.10 40.85 3.05
C THR A 15 -6.57 41.69 4.23
N HIS A 16 -5.53 41.21 4.92
CA HIS A 16 -4.91 41.87 6.07
C HIS A 16 -3.37 41.80 5.98
N THR A 17 -2.84 41.93 4.77
CA THR A 17 -1.41 42.03 4.54
C THR A 17 -0.87 43.30 5.18
N VAL A 18 0.08 43.15 6.09
CA VAL A 18 0.84 44.27 6.65
C VAL A 18 1.79 44.76 5.53
N PRO A 19 1.60 45.97 4.97
CA PRO A 19 2.46 46.45 3.91
C PRO A 19 3.85 46.76 4.47
N LEU A 20 4.88 46.18 3.85
CA LEU A 20 6.27 46.57 4.04
C LEU A 20 6.60 47.62 2.99
N SER A 21 6.88 48.85 3.41
CA SER A 21 7.27 49.94 2.52
C SER A 21 8.75 50.23 2.71
N CYS A 22 9.54 49.80 1.73
CA CYS A 22 10.94 50.19 1.57
C CYS A 22 10.98 51.27 0.49
N ALA A 23 10.46 52.46 0.79
CA ALA A 23 10.62 53.60 -0.11
C ALA A 23 12.06 54.12 0.02
N ASP A 24 12.62 54.63 -1.09
CA ASP A 24 13.99 55.12 -1.25
C ASP A 24 14.35 56.23 -0.25
N SER A 25 14.58 55.84 0.99
CA SER A 25 15.32 56.66 1.95
C SER A 25 16.80 56.47 1.63
N GLU A 26 17.57 57.55 1.59
CA GLU A 26 19.04 57.49 1.34
C GLU A 26 19.81 56.64 2.37
N LEU A 27 19.12 56.12 3.39
CA LEU A 27 19.60 55.27 4.47
C LEU A 27 19.16 53.79 4.36
N GLY A 28 18.28 53.43 3.41
CA GLY A 28 17.89 52.04 3.13
C GLY A 28 16.91 51.39 4.12
N ASP A 29 16.21 52.19 4.93
CA ASP A 29 15.32 51.67 5.98
C ASP A 29 13.95 51.25 5.42
N CYS A 30 13.48 50.06 5.82
CA CYS A 30 12.13 49.55 5.52
C CYS A 30 11.17 49.79 6.69
N LEU A 31 10.02 50.42 6.42
CA LEU A 31 8.98 50.69 7.40
C LEU A 31 7.85 49.65 7.30
N ILE A 32 7.40 49.17 8.47
CA ILE A 32 6.27 48.25 8.60
C ILE A 32 5.20 48.83 9.54
N PHE A 33 3.95 48.91 9.06
CA PHE A 33 2.83 49.44 9.85
C PHE A 33 2.04 48.32 10.53
N LEU A 34 2.36 48.01 11.79
CA LEU A 34 1.69 46.96 12.55
C LEU A 34 0.29 47.44 13.03
N PRO A 35 -0.79 46.64 12.85
CA PRO A 35 -2.13 47.03 13.27
C PRO A 35 -2.26 47.09 14.80
N PRO A 36 -3.25 47.82 15.34
CA PRO A 36 -3.45 47.91 16.79
C PRO A 36 -3.85 46.55 17.38
N LEU A 37 -3.23 46.19 18.51
CA LEU A 37 -3.50 44.95 19.24
C LEU A 37 -4.53 45.16 20.37
N SER A 38 -5.31 44.12 20.68
CA SER A 38 -6.19 44.12 21.87
C SER A 38 -5.38 44.07 23.17
N ALA A 39 -5.96 44.56 24.27
CA ALA A 39 -5.30 44.64 25.58
C ALA A 39 -4.66 43.30 25.98
N GLY A 40 -3.39 43.35 26.40
CA GLY A 40 -2.60 42.19 26.83
C GLY A 40 -1.83 41.45 25.72
N ARG A 41 -1.87 41.91 24.46
CA ARG A 41 -1.10 41.31 23.35
C ARG A 41 0.09 42.17 22.95
N LYS A 42 1.14 41.53 22.44
CA LYS A 42 2.36 42.19 21.93
C LYS A 42 2.78 41.54 20.61
N TYR A 43 3.43 42.31 19.74
CA TYR A 43 4.12 41.77 18.57
C TYR A 43 5.51 41.27 18.99
N VAL A 44 5.96 40.20 18.34
CA VAL A 44 7.32 39.68 18.47
C VAL A 44 7.92 39.64 17.07
N LEU A 45 8.94 40.46 16.84
CA LEU A 45 9.75 40.37 15.62
C LEU A 45 10.81 39.30 15.86
N LYS A 46 10.87 38.33 14.94
CA LYS A 46 11.94 37.32 14.92
C LYS A 46 12.61 37.40 13.58
N SER A 47 13.90 37.68 13.58
CA SER A 47 14.77 37.47 12.43
C SER A 47 15.45 36.11 12.60
N TYR A 48 15.70 35.45 11.48
CA TYR A 48 16.45 34.22 11.42
C TYR A 48 17.48 34.40 10.32
N GLU A 49 18.74 34.11 10.62
CA GLU A 49 19.72 33.87 9.57
C GLU A 49 19.57 32.40 9.16
N TYR A 50 19.28 32.18 7.88
CA TYR A 50 19.07 30.86 7.34
C TYR A 50 20.24 30.47 6.45
N SER A 51 21.15 29.65 6.98
CA SER A 51 22.18 28.97 6.20
C SER A 51 21.74 27.53 5.95
N ILE A 52 21.74 27.10 4.70
CA ILE A 52 21.49 25.69 4.34
C ILE A 52 22.84 24.98 4.32
N GLY A 53 22.98 23.89 5.09
CA GLY A 53 24.13 23.01 4.93
C GLY A 53 23.98 22.12 3.70
N GLU A 54 25.09 21.61 3.16
CA GLU A 54 25.06 20.69 2.00
C GLU A 54 24.13 19.48 2.23
N ARG A 55 24.12 18.95 3.46
CA ARG A 55 23.21 17.88 3.88
C ARG A 55 21.73 18.28 3.85
N ASP A 56 21.41 19.52 4.21
CA ASP A 56 20.04 20.01 4.19
C ASP A 56 19.56 20.26 2.75
N GLU A 57 20.48 20.67 1.85
CA GLU A 57 20.20 20.76 0.41
C GLU A 57 19.91 19.39 -0.18
N ALA A 58 20.78 18.40 0.11
CA ALA A 58 20.60 17.00 -0.29
C ALA A 58 19.26 16.44 0.19
N ALA A 59 18.94 16.64 1.47
CA ALA A 59 17.68 16.17 2.06
C ALA A 59 16.46 16.79 1.36
N ARG A 60 16.47 18.11 1.14
CA ARG A 60 15.37 18.83 0.46
C ARG A 60 15.20 18.39 -0.99
N PHE A 61 16.30 18.14 -1.69
CA PHE A 61 16.26 17.64 -3.05
C PHE A 61 15.63 16.24 -3.09
N LEU A 62 16.13 15.32 -2.27
CA LEU A 62 15.66 13.94 -2.23
C LEU A 62 14.21 13.83 -1.72
N GLU A 63 13.78 14.69 -0.79
CA GLU A 63 12.37 14.75 -0.37
C GLU A 63 11.42 15.14 -1.51
N ARG A 64 11.89 15.96 -2.47
CA ARG A 64 11.09 16.38 -3.63
C ARG A 64 11.08 15.36 -4.75
N THR A 65 12.14 14.57 -4.88
CA THR A 65 12.34 13.66 -6.01
C THR A 65 12.07 12.19 -5.66
N THR A 66 11.98 11.85 -4.38
CA THR A 66 11.75 10.50 -3.86
C THR A 66 10.57 10.46 -2.89
N PHE A 67 10.11 9.26 -2.51
CA PHE A 67 9.05 9.08 -1.51
C PHE A 67 9.57 9.08 -0.05
N GLY A 68 10.69 9.76 0.19
CA GLY A 68 11.37 9.84 1.47
C GLY A 68 12.68 9.05 1.44
N ALA A 69 13.79 9.78 1.32
CA ALA A 69 15.12 9.21 1.38
C ALA A 69 15.49 8.84 2.83
N THR A 70 16.24 7.75 2.97
CA THR A 70 16.86 7.35 4.22
C THR A 70 18.03 8.26 4.57
N THR A 71 18.39 8.32 5.85
CA THR A 71 19.54 9.13 6.30
C THR A 71 20.84 8.72 5.62
N SER A 72 21.02 7.42 5.37
CA SER A 72 22.18 6.88 4.65
C SER A 72 22.24 7.33 3.19
N GLU A 73 21.09 7.48 2.52
CA GLU A 73 21.04 7.96 1.12
C GLU A 73 21.34 9.45 1.05
N ILE A 74 20.90 10.24 2.03
CA ILE A 74 21.25 11.66 2.13
C ILE A 74 22.76 11.82 2.34
N ASP A 75 23.35 11.06 3.26
CA ASP A 75 24.79 11.10 3.54
C ASP A 75 25.62 10.65 2.32
N ALA A 76 25.16 9.63 1.59
CA ALA A 76 25.80 9.20 0.35
C ALA A 76 25.72 10.28 -0.74
N PHE A 77 24.57 10.94 -0.88
CA PHE A 77 24.38 12.01 -1.86
C PHE A 77 25.34 13.20 -1.64
N VAL A 78 25.55 13.57 -0.38
CA VAL A 78 26.53 14.61 -0.01
C VAL A 78 27.96 14.14 -0.32
N ALA A 79 28.29 12.88 0.02
CA ALA A 79 29.61 12.31 -0.26
C ALA A 79 29.92 12.23 -1.77
N ASP A 80 28.89 12.06 -2.60
CA ASP A 80 28.97 12.05 -4.07
C ASP A 80 29.04 13.47 -4.69
N GLY A 81 29.15 14.51 -3.86
CA GLY A 81 29.36 15.89 -4.32
C GLY A 81 28.08 16.68 -4.55
N ASN A 82 26.92 16.18 -4.11
CA ASN A 82 25.63 16.89 -4.12
C ASN A 82 25.17 17.36 -5.52
N ASP A 83 25.57 16.66 -6.59
CA ASP A 83 25.18 17.02 -7.97
C ASP A 83 23.77 16.49 -8.33
N HIS A 84 22.80 17.40 -8.25
CA HIS A 84 21.41 17.13 -8.62
C HIS A 84 21.23 16.68 -10.07
N MET A 85 21.98 17.24 -11.02
CA MET A 85 21.77 16.97 -12.45
C MET A 85 22.28 15.60 -12.83
N ASP A 86 23.44 15.22 -12.30
CA ASP A 86 24.00 13.88 -12.53
C ASP A 86 23.15 12.80 -11.86
N TRP A 87 22.57 13.08 -10.69
CA TRP A 87 21.58 12.18 -10.10
C TRP A 87 20.34 12.02 -10.96
N VAL A 88 19.76 13.11 -11.49
CA VAL A 88 18.57 13.01 -12.37
C VAL A 88 18.92 12.18 -13.62
N ARG A 89 20.09 12.40 -14.23
CA ARG A 89 20.55 11.61 -15.38
C ARG A 89 20.71 10.14 -15.03
N SER A 90 21.26 9.82 -13.86
CA SER A 90 21.43 8.43 -13.42
C SER A 90 20.07 7.75 -13.22
N GLN A 91 19.10 8.45 -12.62
CA GLN A 91 17.73 7.93 -12.45
C GLN A 91 17.02 7.73 -13.79
N MET A 92 17.20 8.64 -14.76
CA MET A 92 16.64 8.51 -16.11
C MET A 92 17.29 7.38 -16.92
N GLY A 93 18.53 6.99 -16.59
CA GLY A 93 19.24 5.89 -17.23
C GLY A 93 18.85 4.50 -16.72
N LEU A 94 18.13 4.40 -15.59
CA LEU A 94 17.68 3.13 -15.05
C LEU A 94 16.63 2.48 -15.96
N PRO A 95 16.62 1.13 -16.08
CA PRO A 95 15.59 0.43 -16.82
C PRO A 95 14.19 0.79 -16.31
N ILE A 96 13.26 1.05 -17.24
CA ILE A 96 11.89 1.41 -16.88
C ILE A 96 11.25 0.34 -16.00
N THR A 97 10.90 0.70 -14.77
CA THR A 97 10.07 -0.12 -13.90
C THR A 97 8.64 0.39 -13.99
N SER A 98 7.72 -0.46 -14.44
CA SER A 98 6.30 -0.09 -14.43
C SER A 98 5.77 -0.24 -13.02
N HIS A 99 5.47 0.88 -12.35
CA HIS A 99 4.76 0.87 -11.07
C HIS A 99 3.46 0.04 -11.17
N ARG A 100 2.82 0.02 -12.35
CA ARG A 100 1.67 -0.85 -12.66
C ARG A 100 2.03 -2.33 -12.69
N LYS A 101 3.18 -2.74 -13.25
CA LYS A 101 3.66 -4.13 -13.19
C LYS A 101 3.97 -4.53 -11.74
N PHE A 102 4.73 -3.69 -11.04
CA PHE A 102 5.08 -3.92 -9.63
C PHE A 102 3.85 -4.03 -8.73
N PHE A 103 2.87 -3.15 -8.93
CA PHE A 103 1.57 -3.20 -8.27
C PHE A 103 0.83 -4.47 -8.65
N ARG A 104 0.69 -4.84 -9.93
CA ARG A 104 -0.04 -6.06 -10.34
C ARG A 104 0.56 -7.35 -9.80
N GLU A 105 1.88 -7.43 -9.63
CA GLU A 105 2.53 -8.58 -8.99
C GLU A 105 2.18 -8.71 -7.50
N ARG A 106 1.82 -7.62 -6.83
CA ARG A 106 1.66 -7.53 -5.36
C ARG A 106 0.23 -7.25 -4.92
N ALA A 107 -0.58 -6.65 -5.78
CA ALA A 107 -2.00 -6.35 -5.63
C ALA A 107 -2.82 -7.62 -5.88
N ASN A 108 -2.55 -8.61 -5.04
CA ASN A 108 -3.25 -9.88 -5.01
C ASN A 108 -4.19 -9.81 -3.80
N ASN A 109 -5.37 -9.20 -3.97
CA ASN A 109 -6.42 -9.32 -2.98
C ASN A 109 -7.04 -10.73 -3.06
N PHE A 110 -7.54 -11.22 -1.93
CA PHE A 110 -8.33 -12.43 -1.93
C PHE A 110 -9.62 -12.15 -2.70
N HIS A 111 -9.76 -12.76 -3.87
CA HIS A 111 -11.00 -12.69 -4.62
C HIS A 111 -11.76 -14.00 -4.42
N ALA A 112 -13.04 -13.88 -4.04
CA ALA A 112 -13.96 -15.01 -4.03
C ALA A 112 -14.22 -15.56 -5.46
N GLU A 113 -13.69 -14.91 -6.49
CA GLU A 113 -13.88 -15.17 -7.91
C GLU A 113 -12.58 -14.97 -8.70
N THR A 114 -12.47 -15.61 -9.85
CA THR A 114 -11.51 -15.23 -10.90
C THR A 114 -11.93 -13.89 -11.48
N THR A 115 -11.23 -12.82 -11.10
CA THR A 115 -11.41 -11.47 -11.65
C THR A 115 -10.35 -11.20 -12.72
N TRP A 116 -10.67 -10.31 -13.65
CA TRP A 116 -9.77 -9.79 -14.69
C TRP A 116 -8.67 -8.88 -14.12
N MET A 117 -8.73 -8.56 -12.83
CA MET A 117 -7.72 -7.79 -12.10
C MET A 117 -6.86 -8.73 -11.24
N GLY A 118 -5.59 -8.93 -11.61
CA GLY A 118 -4.65 -9.72 -10.81
C GLY A 118 -4.99 -11.21 -10.82
N THR A 119 -4.84 -11.85 -11.98
CA THR A 119 -5.07 -13.28 -12.13
C THR A 119 -4.16 -14.06 -11.16
N LEU A 120 -4.77 -14.71 -10.16
CA LEU A 120 -4.16 -15.78 -9.38
C LEU A 120 -4.10 -17.05 -10.25
N ASP A 121 -3.52 -16.95 -11.45
CA ASP A 121 -3.33 -18.10 -12.33
C ASP A 121 -1.97 -18.74 -12.03
N PHE A 122 -1.80 -19.08 -10.75
CA PHE A 122 -0.65 -19.85 -10.30
C PHE A 122 -1.12 -21.29 -10.11
N GLY A 123 -0.49 -22.20 -10.85
CA GLY A 123 -0.70 -23.63 -10.66
C GLY A 123 -0.41 -24.05 -9.21
N PRO A 124 -1.02 -25.15 -8.73
CA PRO A 124 -0.64 -25.73 -7.45
C PRO A 124 0.87 -26.05 -7.52
N CYS A 125 1.67 -25.35 -6.71
CA CYS A 125 3.15 -25.40 -6.63
C CYS A 125 3.94 -24.37 -7.45
N GLU A 126 3.31 -23.41 -8.13
CA GLU A 126 4.05 -22.33 -8.78
C GLU A 126 4.52 -21.25 -7.79
N LYS A 127 5.63 -20.58 -8.10
CA LYS A 127 6.16 -19.49 -7.26
C LYS A 127 5.16 -18.32 -7.25
N GLY A 128 4.58 -18.04 -6.09
CA GLY A 128 3.51 -17.03 -5.94
C GLY A 128 2.11 -17.64 -5.82
N ALA A 129 1.97 -18.96 -5.93
CA ALA A 129 0.73 -19.67 -5.64
C ALA A 129 0.24 -19.35 -4.23
N ARG A 130 -1.06 -19.03 -4.13
CA ARG A 130 -1.71 -18.71 -2.87
C ARG A 130 -2.79 -19.74 -2.58
N TYR A 131 -2.76 -20.26 -1.37
CA TYR A 131 -3.72 -21.23 -0.89
C TYR A 131 -4.77 -20.54 -0.03
N ARG A 132 -6.00 -21.05 -0.08
CA ARG A 132 -7.12 -20.58 0.75
C ARG A 132 -7.44 -21.63 1.81
N LYS A 133 -7.95 -21.19 2.95
CA LYS A 133 -8.32 -22.08 4.06
C LYS A 133 -9.48 -23.04 3.71
N PHE A 134 -10.38 -22.62 2.82
CA PHE A 134 -11.62 -23.34 2.52
C PHE A 134 -11.57 -24.01 1.14
N VAL A 135 -12.11 -25.23 1.07
CA VAL A 135 -12.17 -26.00 -0.19
C VAL A 135 -13.21 -25.41 -1.15
N PHE A 136 -14.35 -24.97 -0.63
CA PHE A 136 -15.50 -24.47 -1.42
C PHE A 136 -15.74 -22.98 -1.18
N VAL A 137 -16.28 -22.29 -2.18
CA VAL A 137 -16.75 -20.89 -2.09
C VAL A 137 -18.25 -20.80 -2.37
N PRO A 138 -18.94 -19.72 -1.95
CA PRO A 138 -20.38 -19.54 -2.21
C PRO A 138 -20.77 -19.68 -3.69
N LYS A 139 -19.86 -19.37 -4.63
CA LYS A 139 -20.08 -19.54 -6.08
C LYS A 139 -20.03 -21.00 -6.57
N ASP A 140 -19.58 -21.94 -5.74
CA ASP A 140 -19.63 -23.37 -6.06
C ASP A 140 -21.03 -23.96 -5.78
N VAL A 141 -21.95 -23.20 -5.16
CA VAL A 141 -23.35 -23.63 -4.97
C VAL A 141 -24.03 -23.87 -6.32
N GLY A 142 -24.73 -25.01 -6.45
CA GLY A 142 -25.34 -25.47 -7.69
C GLY A 142 -24.34 -26.10 -8.68
N ARG A 143 -23.05 -26.19 -8.33
CA ARG A 143 -22.05 -26.96 -9.09
C ARG A 143 -21.88 -28.34 -8.52
N TYR A 144 -21.31 -29.23 -9.34
CA TYR A 144 -21.01 -30.59 -8.97
C TYR A 144 -19.58 -30.72 -8.42
N LEU A 145 -19.47 -31.29 -7.22
CA LEU A 145 -18.27 -31.80 -6.59
C LEU A 145 -18.02 -33.23 -7.07
N THR A 146 -16.87 -33.47 -7.69
CA THR A 146 -16.39 -34.82 -7.99
C THR A 146 -15.38 -35.24 -6.94
N ILE A 147 -15.68 -36.35 -6.26
CA ILE A 147 -14.80 -37.02 -5.30
C ILE A 147 -14.20 -38.24 -5.99
N SER A 148 -12.87 -38.29 -6.08
CA SER A 148 -12.16 -39.43 -6.65
C SER A 148 -10.98 -39.85 -5.79
N THR A 149 -10.67 -41.14 -5.80
CA THR A 149 -9.41 -41.66 -5.25
C THR A 149 -8.23 -41.08 -6.02
N SER A 150 -7.18 -40.65 -5.30
CA SER A 150 -5.96 -40.14 -5.93
C SER A 150 -5.27 -41.24 -6.74
N SER A 151 -4.77 -40.88 -7.92
CA SER A 151 -4.00 -41.79 -8.77
C SER A 151 -2.61 -42.13 -8.21
N ILE A 152 -2.12 -41.33 -7.25
CA ILE A 152 -0.79 -41.48 -6.66
C ILE A 152 -0.85 -42.30 -5.36
N ASP A 153 -1.87 -42.09 -4.53
CA ASP A 153 -2.03 -42.78 -3.25
C ASP A 153 -3.51 -43.02 -2.94
N ALA A 154 -3.88 -44.30 -2.82
CA ALA A 154 -5.25 -44.73 -2.54
C ALA A 154 -5.80 -44.24 -1.19
N ASN A 155 -4.93 -43.79 -0.28
CA ASN A 155 -5.32 -43.20 1.00
C ASN A 155 -5.82 -41.77 0.88
N TYR A 156 -5.60 -41.09 -0.25
CA TYR A 156 -6.05 -39.73 -0.45
C TYR A 156 -7.28 -39.66 -1.35
N ARG A 157 -8.11 -38.63 -1.13
CA ARG A 157 -9.24 -38.28 -1.98
C ARG A 157 -9.03 -36.89 -2.56
N VAL A 158 -9.27 -36.78 -3.85
CA VAL A 158 -9.19 -35.54 -4.62
C VAL A 158 -10.60 -34.97 -4.73
N LEU A 159 -10.74 -33.71 -4.32
CA LEU A 159 -11.98 -32.95 -4.42
C LEU A 159 -11.85 -31.98 -5.59
N SER A 160 -12.72 -32.10 -6.57
CA SER A 160 -12.70 -31.23 -7.76
C SER A 160 -14.08 -30.64 -8.07
N VAL A 161 -14.11 -29.43 -8.61
CA VAL A 161 -15.33 -28.73 -9.03
C VAL A 161 -15.09 -28.14 -10.41
N GLY A 162 -15.92 -28.51 -11.39
CA GLY A 162 -15.77 -28.04 -12.77
C GLY A 162 -14.42 -28.41 -13.40
N GLY A 163 -13.88 -29.59 -13.08
CA GLY A 163 -12.58 -30.07 -13.60
C GLY A 163 -11.35 -29.52 -12.89
N HIS A 164 -11.50 -28.56 -11.98
CA HIS A 164 -10.38 -28.01 -11.20
C HIS A 164 -10.28 -28.67 -9.82
N ILE A 165 -9.07 -29.12 -9.48
CA ILE A 165 -8.78 -29.67 -8.15
C ILE A 165 -8.85 -28.53 -7.12
N ARG A 166 -9.70 -28.70 -6.11
CA ARG A 166 -9.87 -27.76 -5.00
C ARG A 166 -9.03 -28.13 -3.79
N SER A 167 -8.93 -29.42 -3.48
CA SER A 167 -8.14 -29.92 -2.35
C SER A 167 -7.90 -31.42 -2.46
N VAL A 168 -6.90 -31.90 -1.72
CA VAL A 168 -6.60 -33.32 -1.55
C VAL A 168 -6.62 -33.60 -0.05
N ILE A 169 -7.48 -34.53 0.37
CA ILE A 169 -7.67 -34.86 1.79
C ILE A 169 -7.23 -36.28 2.08
N PRO A 170 -6.62 -36.54 3.24
CA PRO A 170 -6.32 -37.89 3.68
C PRO A 170 -7.60 -38.60 4.16
N GLY A 171 -7.72 -39.88 3.83
CA GLY A 171 -8.80 -40.75 4.27
C GLY A 171 -10.10 -40.60 3.48
N ARG A 172 -11.21 -41.05 4.10
CA ARG A 172 -12.52 -41.12 3.45
C ARG A 172 -13.38 -39.91 3.82
N VAL A 173 -14.15 -39.41 2.85
CA VAL A 173 -15.16 -38.37 3.08
C VAL A 173 -16.31 -38.98 3.87
N LYS A 174 -16.78 -38.28 4.90
CA LYS A 174 -17.91 -38.72 5.72
C LYS A 174 -18.99 -37.66 5.73
N LEU A 175 -20.24 -38.07 5.56
CA LEU A 175 -21.41 -37.21 5.71
C LEU A 175 -21.82 -37.22 7.18
N SER A 176 -21.93 -36.05 7.80
CA SER A 176 -22.44 -35.92 9.16
C SER A 176 -23.91 -35.54 9.10
N VAL A 177 -24.81 -36.53 9.17
CA VAL A 177 -26.26 -36.29 9.27
C VAL A 177 -26.69 -36.08 10.73
N SER A 178 -25.93 -36.64 11.68
CA SER A 178 -26.02 -36.38 13.11
C SER A 178 -24.64 -36.53 13.76
N ALA A 179 -24.50 -36.16 15.05
CA ALA A 179 -23.25 -36.36 15.79
C ALA A 179 -22.80 -37.83 15.88
N THR A 180 -23.75 -38.77 15.73
CA THR A 180 -23.55 -40.21 15.95
C THR A 180 -23.44 -41.04 14.67
N ASN A 181 -24.05 -40.60 13.56
CA ASN A 181 -23.97 -41.31 12.27
C ASN A 181 -23.17 -40.52 11.23
N LYS A 182 -21.94 -41.00 11.00
CA LYS A 182 -21.03 -40.50 9.95
C LYS A 182 -20.88 -41.55 8.84
N SER A 183 -21.81 -41.60 7.90
CA SER A 183 -21.72 -42.52 6.76
C SER A 183 -20.58 -42.11 5.82
N VAL A 184 -19.88 -43.09 5.26
CA VAL A 184 -18.82 -42.84 4.29
C VAL A 184 -19.47 -42.48 2.95
N VAL A 185 -19.02 -41.38 2.36
CA VAL A 185 -19.43 -40.94 1.03
C VAL A 185 -18.58 -41.66 -0.01
N PRO A 186 -19.18 -42.42 -0.95
CA PRO A 186 -18.42 -43.09 -2.01
C PRO A 186 -17.87 -42.07 -3.02
N ASP A 187 -16.90 -42.52 -3.82
CA ASP A 187 -16.40 -41.73 -4.95
C ASP A 187 -17.54 -41.51 -5.95
N GLY A 188 -17.66 -40.30 -6.50
CA GLY A 188 -18.81 -39.91 -7.30
C GLY A 188 -18.96 -38.41 -7.47
N SER A 189 -20.04 -38.01 -8.15
CA SER A 189 -20.41 -36.62 -8.39
C SER A 189 -21.58 -36.22 -7.49
N TYR A 190 -21.45 -35.11 -6.79
CA TYR A 190 -22.41 -34.62 -5.80
C TYR A 190 -22.70 -33.15 -6.04
N GLU A 191 -23.97 -32.74 -6.00
CA GLU A 191 -24.32 -31.33 -6.10
C GLU A 191 -24.02 -30.61 -4.78
N ILE A 192 -23.41 -29.43 -4.87
CA ILE A 192 -23.17 -28.56 -3.73
C ILE A 192 -24.43 -27.71 -3.49
N CYS A 193 -25.26 -28.12 -2.54
CA CYS A 193 -26.51 -27.40 -2.24
C CYS A 193 -26.27 -26.10 -1.44
N SER A 194 -25.29 -26.09 -0.55
CA SER A 194 -24.96 -24.93 0.28
C SER A 194 -23.51 -24.98 0.74
N VAL A 195 -22.86 -23.83 0.86
CA VAL A 195 -21.55 -23.68 1.49
C VAL A 195 -21.73 -22.79 2.71
N ALA A 196 -21.14 -23.16 3.85
CA ALA A 196 -21.17 -22.33 5.04
C ALA A 196 -20.54 -20.97 4.71
N ALA A 197 -21.32 -19.89 4.89
CA ALA A 197 -20.81 -18.54 4.74
C ALA A 197 -19.83 -18.25 5.89
N GLU A 198 -18.78 -17.50 5.59
CA GLU A 198 -17.87 -17.00 6.60
C GLU A 198 -18.65 -16.07 7.54
N VAL A 199 -18.68 -16.38 8.84
CA VAL A 199 -18.91 -15.33 9.84
C VAL A 199 -17.59 -14.58 9.90
N ALA A 200 -17.53 -13.42 9.26
CA ALA A 200 -16.40 -12.51 9.41
C ALA A 200 -16.26 -12.18 10.91
N ILE A 201 -15.11 -12.50 11.49
CA ILE A 201 -14.67 -11.98 12.79
C ILE A 201 -13.70 -10.85 12.50
#